data_AF-A0A839N380-F1
#
_entry.id   AF-A0A839N380-F1
#
_cell.length_a   1.000
_cell.length_b   1.000
_cell.length_c   1.000
_cell.angle_alpha   90.00
_cell.angle_beta   90.00
_cell.angle_gamma   90.00
#
_symmetry.space_group_name_H-M   'P 1'
#
loop_
_entity.id
_entity.type
_entity.pdbx_description
1 polymer ?
#
loop_
_entity_poly.entity_id
_entity_poly.type
_entity_poly.pdbx_seq_one_letter_code
_entity_poly.pdbx_strand_id
1 'polypeptide(L)'
;MGAECGDYLSRIYQLLDGELDEAGRAQLQAHLDECPPCLDEYQLDRLLKALVQRSCACEHAPDALRTQILQRITTVRVTQVRIQEG
;
A
#
# COMPACT_ATOMS: atom_id res chain seq x y z
N MET A 1 -25.57 -9.23 4.80
CA MET A 1 -24.22 -8.87 4.36
C MET A 1 -24.29 -8.72 2.84
N GLY A 2 -24.39 -7.48 2.36
CA GLY A 2 -24.48 -7.21 0.91
C GLY A 2 -23.14 -7.50 0.23
N ALA A 3 -23.17 -7.88 -1.04
CA ALA A 3 -21.96 -8.17 -1.83
C ALA A 3 -20.91 -7.05 -1.77
N GLU A 4 -21.37 -5.80 -1.62
CA GLU A 4 -20.52 -4.61 -1.58
C GLU A 4 -19.55 -4.62 -0.38
N CYS A 5 -19.99 -5.01 0.82
CA CYS A 5 -19.12 -5.02 2.01
C CYS A 5 -17.97 -6.05 1.90
N GLY A 6 -18.17 -7.15 1.18
CA GLY A 6 -17.13 -8.17 0.98
C GLY A 6 -15.99 -7.66 0.09
N ASP A 7 -16.33 -6.94 -0.98
CA ASP A 7 -15.33 -6.29 -1.85
C ASP A 7 -14.56 -5.19 -1.10
N TYR A 8 -15.23 -4.46 -0.20
CA TYR A 8 -14.59 -3.40 0.60
C TYR A 8 -13.57 -3.92 1.62
N LEU A 9 -13.78 -5.09 2.24
CA LEU A 9 -12.79 -5.70 3.15
C LEU A 9 -11.45 -5.94 2.45
N SER A 10 -11.45 -6.36 1.19
CA SER A 10 -10.21 -6.54 0.42
C SER A 10 -9.47 -5.23 0.14
N ARG A 11 -10.21 -4.12 0.00
CA ARG A 11 -9.67 -2.78 -0.27
C ARG A 11 -9.16 -2.08 0.99
N ILE A 12 -9.59 -2.48 2.18
CA ILE A 12 -9.06 -1.96 3.46
C ILE A 12 -7.55 -2.17 3.56
N TYR A 13 -7.04 -3.34 3.16
CA TYR A 13 -5.59 -3.59 3.17
C TYR A 13 -4.84 -2.67 2.21
N GLN A 14 -5.33 -2.51 0.98
CA GLN A 14 -4.75 -1.59 0.01
C GLN A 14 -4.76 -0.14 0.50
N LEU A 15 -5.83 0.27 1.20
CA LEU A 15 -5.90 1.59 1.82
C LEU A 15 -4.81 1.76 2.89
N LEU A 16 -4.70 0.79 3.79
CA LEU A 16 -3.76 0.83 4.91
C LEU A 16 -2.30 0.77 4.45
N ASP A 17 -2.02 0.09 3.35
CA ASP A 17 -0.69 0.01 2.74
C ASP A 17 -0.38 1.17 1.77
N GLY A 18 -1.36 2.07 1.52
CA GLY A 18 -1.19 3.23 0.66
C GLY A 18 -1.20 2.90 -0.83
N GLU A 19 -1.71 1.73 -1.20
CA GLU A 19 -1.76 1.20 -2.58
C GLU A 19 -3.01 1.64 -3.35
N LEU A 20 -3.97 2.29 -2.67
CA LEU A 20 -5.13 2.89 -3.34
C LEU A 20 -4.81 4.25 -3.96
N ASP A 21 -5.29 4.42 -5.19
CA ASP A 21 -5.36 5.70 -5.89
C ASP A 21 -6.38 6.64 -5.22
N GLU A 22 -6.38 7.90 -5.63
CA GLU A 22 -7.22 8.93 -5.00
C GLU A 22 -8.71 8.63 -5.13
N ALA A 23 -9.15 8.13 -6.30
CA ALA A 23 -10.54 7.78 -6.53
C ALA A 23 -10.97 6.56 -5.69
N GLY A 24 -10.12 5.52 -5.61
CA GLY A 24 -10.36 4.36 -4.76
C GLY A 24 -10.44 4.72 -3.28
N ARG A 25 -9.58 5.63 -2.81
CA ARG A 25 -9.60 6.14 -1.44
C ARG A 25 -10.90 6.89 -1.12
N ALA A 26 -11.35 7.77 -2.01
CA ALA A 26 -12.58 8.52 -1.81
C ALA A 26 -13.82 7.61 -1.74
N GLN A 27 -13.92 6.60 -2.61
CA GLN A 27 -15.02 5.64 -2.59
C GLN A 27 -15.07 4.82 -1.30
N LEU A 28 -13.90 4.32 -0.86
CA LEU A 28 -13.81 3.56 0.38
C LEU A 28 -14.13 4.43 1.61
N GLN A 29 -13.70 5.69 1.62
CA GLN A 29 -14.04 6.61 2.70
C GLN A 29 -15.55 6.83 2.81
N ALA A 30 -16.22 7.09 1.69
CA ALA A 30 -17.68 7.24 1.65
C ALA A 30 -18.39 6.00 2.20
N HIS A 31 -17.93 4.80 1.83
CA HIS A 31 -18.48 3.56 2.38
C HIS A 31 -18.30 3.45 3.91
N LEU A 32 -17.12 3.77 4.42
CA LEU A 32 -16.83 3.72 5.87
C LEU A 32 -17.68 4.72 6.66
N ASP A 33 -18.00 5.88 6.06
CA ASP A 33 -18.86 6.89 6.69
C ASP A 33 -20.32 6.43 6.81
N GLU A 34 -20.79 5.57 5.90
CA GLU A 34 -22.17 5.06 5.86
C GLU A 34 -22.33 3.63 6.44
N CYS A 35 -21.23 2.92 6.69
CA CYS A 35 -21.22 1.51 7.09
C CYS A 35 -20.42 1.27 8.38
N PRO A 36 -21.07 1.41 9.57
CA PRO A 36 -20.45 1.13 10.87
C PRO A 36 -19.72 -0.22 10.99
N PRO A 37 -20.25 -1.37 10.51
CA PRO A 37 -19.54 -2.63 10.66
C PRO A 37 -18.22 -2.67 9.86
N CYS A 38 -18.14 -2.02 8.69
CA CYS A 38 -16.89 -1.94 7.94
C CYS A 38 -15.90 -0.95 8.58
N LEU A 39 -16.40 0.10 9.25
CA LEU A 39 -15.58 1.02 10.03
C LEU A 39 -14.93 0.32 11.23
N ASP A 40 -15.66 -0.54 11.94
CA ASP A 40 -15.12 -1.30 13.06
C ASP A 40 -13.97 -2.24 12.62
N GLU A 41 -14.16 -2.97 11.51
CA GLU A 41 -13.12 -3.83 10.94
C GLU A 41 -11.89 -3.02 10.51
N TYR A 42 -12.10 -1.90 9.82
CA TYR A 42 -11.01 -0.98 9.44
C TYR A 42 -10.21 -0.50 10.66
N GLN A 43 -10.89 -0.12 11.74
CA GLN A 43 -10.23 0.33 12.97
C GLN A 43 -9.42 -0.80 13.61
N LEU A 44 -9.94 -2.03 13.64
CA LEU A 44 -9.24 -3.20 14.14
C LEU A 44 -7.96 -3.46 13.35
N ASP A 45 -8.04 -3.54 12.02
CA ASP A 45 -6.87 -3.76 11.16
C ASP A 45 -5.83 -2.64 11.31
N ARG A 46 -6.27 -1.39 11.42
CA ARG A 46 -5.38 -0.24 11.65
C ARG A 46 -4.64 -0.36 12.98
N LEU A 47 -5.33 -0.74 14.06
CA LEU A 47 -4.71 -0.97 15.38
C LEU A 47 -3.73 -2.14 15.34
N LEU A 48 -4.08 -3.21 14.63
CA LEU A 48 -3.22 -4.37 14.44
C LEU A 48 -1.94 -3.99 13.70
N LYS A 49 -2.03 -3.29 12.56
CA LYS A 49 -0.86 -2.80 11.82
C LYS A 49 0.01 -1.89 12.68
N ALA A 50 -0.60 -0.99 13.46
CA ALA A 50 0.15 -0.13 14.40
C ALA A 50 0.88 -0.94 15.49
N LEU A 51 0.27 -2.02 15.99
CA LEU A 51 0.89 -2.96 16.92
C LEU A 51 2.08 -3.71 16.30
N VAL A 52 1.92 -4.22 15.09
CA VAL A 52 3.01 -4.90 14.39
C VAL A 52 4.15 -3.92 14.13
N GLN A 53 3.85 -2.73 13.62
CA GLN A 53 4.84 -1.69 13.34
C GLN A 53 5.64 -1.32 14.58
N ARG A 54 5.01 -1.08 15.74
CA ARG A 54 5.76 -0.75 16.97
C ARG A 54 6.65 -1.89 17.44
N SER A 55 6.23 -3.14 17.24
CA SER A 55 6.94 -4.33 17.71
C SER A 55 8.15 -4.63 16.83
N CYS A 56 8.05 -4.33 15.53
CA CYS A 56 9.12 -4.54 14.55
C CYS A 56 10.00 -3.30 14.34
N ALA A 57 9.65 -2.13 14.89
CA ALA A 57 10.39 -0.88 14.71
C ALA A 57 11.82 -0.87 15.30
N CYS A 58 12.18 -1.88 16.11
CA CYS A 58 13.53 -2.02 16.66
C CYS A 58 14.56 -2.57 15.67
N GLU A 59 14.13 -3.19 14.57
CA GLU A 59 15.03 -3.67 13.51
C GLU A 59 15.12 -2.64 12.38
N HIS A 60 16.18 -1.82 12.41
CA HIS A 60 16.48 -0.94 11.30
C HIS A 60 17.01 -1.75 10.12
N ALA A 61 16.55 -1.43 8.91
CA ALA A 61 17.10 -2.04 7.70
C ALA A 61 18.61 -1.77 7.63
N PRO A 62 19.45 -2.76 7.24
CA PRO A 62 20.90 -2.56 7.16
C PRO A 62 21.28 -1.41 6.22
N ASP A 63 22.21 -0.54 6.62
CA ASP A 63 22.65 0.61 5.82
C ASP A 63 23.15 0.23 4.43
N ALA A 64 23.78 -0.95 4.32
CA ALA A 64 24.23 -1.50 3.05
C ALA A 64 23.06 -1.74 2.07
N LEU A 65 21.92 -2.24 2.57
CA LEU A 65 20.72 -2.45 1.77
C LEU A 65 20.14 -1.11 1.31
N ARG A 66 20.03 -0.15 2.23
CA ARG A 66 19.56 1.22 1.90
C ARG A 66 20.42 1.85 0.82
N THR A 67 21.74 1.77 0.97
CA THR A 67 22.71 2.30 0.00
C THR A 67 22.54 1.65 -1.37
N GLN A 68 22.41 0.32 -1.42
CA GLN A 68 22.21 -0.41 -2.66
C GLN A 68 20.89 -0.03 -3.36
N ILE A 69 19.79 0.10 -2.59
CA ILE A 69 18.48 0.51 -3.14
C ILE A 69 18.61 1.89 -3.77
N LEU A 70 19.16 2.86 -3.03
CA LEU A 70 19.34 4.23 -3.52
C LEU A 70 20.17 4.25 -4.80
N GLN A 71 21.31 3.56 -4.83
CA GLN A 71 22.14 3.44 -6.03
C GLN A 71 21.34 2.91 -7.22
N ARG A 72 20.56 1.84 -7.04
CA ARG A 72 19.79 1.23 -8.13
C ARG A 72 18.69 2.14 -8.67
N ILE A 73 17.97 2.84 -7.80
CA ILE A 73 16.86 3.71 -8.23
C ILE A 73 17.32 5.05 -8.81
N THR A 74 18.53 5.52 -8.47
CA THR A 74 19.08 6.77 -9.02
C THR A 74 20.00 6.57 -10.23
N THR A 75 20.36 5.32 -10.58
CA THR A 75 21.23 5.04 -11.72
C THR A 75 20.46 5.14 -13.03
N VAL A 76 20.92 6.02 -13.94
CA VAL A 76 20.39 6.11 -15.31
C VAL A 76 20.89 4.92 -16.13
N ARG A 77 19.96 4.14 -16.69
CA ARG A 77 20.28 3.03 -17.59
C ARG A 77 20.02 3.43 -19.03
N VAL A 78 21.07 3.52 -19.84
CA VAL A 78 20.95 3.77 -21.29
C VAL A 78 20.82 2.42 -22.00
N THR A 79 19.67 2.18 -22.60
CA THR A 79 19.44 1.03 -23.48
C THR A 79 19.48 1.51 -24.92
N GLN A 80 20.49 1.10 -25.69
CA GLN A 80 20.55 1.39 -27.12
C GLN A 80 19.66 0.41 -27.89
N VAL A 81 18.58 0.93 -28.47
CA VAL A 81 17.72 0.17 -29.38
C VAL A 81 18.22 0.42 -30.80
N ARG A 82 18.68 -0.62 -31.49
CA ARG A 82 19.00 -0.53 -32.93
C ARG A 82 17.73 -0.80 -33.73
N ILE A 83 17.24 0.22 -34.42
CA ILE A 83 16.16 0.06 -35.39
C ILE A 83 16.83 -0.44 -36.68
N GLN A 84 16.48 -1.66 -37.10
CA GLN A 84 16.86 -2.18 -38.41
C GLN A 84 15.75 -1.77 -39.39
N GLU A 85 16.02 -0.78 -40.23
CA GLU A 85 15.15 -0.48 -41.39
C GLU A 85 15.38 -1.57 -42.44
N GLY A 86 14.29 -2.22 -42.83
CA GLY A 86 14.21 -3.14 -43.98
C GLY A 86 13.31 -2.56 -45.04
#